data_AF-A0A2K5W7K6-F1
#
_entry.id   AF-A0A2K5W7K6-F1
#
_cell.length_a   1.000
_cell.length_b   1.000
_cell.length_c   1.000
_cell.angle_alpha   90.00
_cell.angle_beta   90.00
_cell.angle_gamma   90.00
#
_symmetry.space_group_name_H-M   'P 1'
#
loop_
_entity.id
_entity.type
_entity.pdbx_description
1 polymer ?
#
loop_
_entity_poly.entity_id
_entity_poly.type
_entity_poly.pdbx_seq_one_letter_code
_entity_poly.pdbx_strand_id
1 'polypeptide(L)'
;MPAPKGTMTLMHTPIIAEGANGPTTPETDKIFLERNIVVIPDLYLNAGGVTVSYFEWLKNLNHVSYGHLIFKYERVSNYNLLMSVQESLEGKFGKHGGTVSIVSTAEIQDRISGASEKDIVHSGLAYTMERSTRQIMYLRIAAYVNAIEKVFKVYNEAGMTFT
;
A
#
# COMPACT_ATOMS: atom_id res chain seq x y z
N MET A 1 17.84 16.99 -18.91
CA MET A 1 18.80 18.08 -18.61
C MET A 1 18.66 18.43 -17.13
N PRO A 2 19.74 18.42 -16.34
CA PRO A 2 19.66 18.91 -14.96
C PRO A 2 19.35 20.42 -14.97
N ALA A 3 18.52 20.88 -14.05
CA ALA A 3 18.17 22.30 -13.93
C ALA A 3 19.42 23.14 -13.62
N PRO A 4 19.58 24.34 -14.21
CA PRO A 4 20.71 25.20 -13.89
C PRO A 4 20.68 25.61 -12.41
N LYS A 5 21.84 25.62 -11.75
CA LYS A 5 22.00 25.87 -10.29
C LYS A 5 21.22 27.09 -9.77
N GLY A 6 21.02 28.12 -10.59
CA GLY A 6 20.27 29.32 -10.24
C GLY A 6 18.77 29.10 -10.00
N THR A 7 18.14 28.13 -10.66
CA THR A 7 16.70 27.85 -10.46
C THR A 7 16.43 27.20 -9.10
N MET A 8 17.39 26.45 -8.58
CA MET A 8 17.23 25.69 -7.34
C MET A 8 17.30 26.57 -6.10
N THR A 9 18.07 27.65 -6.14
CA THR A 9 18.14 28.65 -5.06
C THR A 9 16.82 29.43 -4.93
N LEU A 10 16.05 29.53 -6.02
CA LEU A 10 14.75 30.21 -6.07
C LEU A 10 13.57 29.34 -5.61
N MET A 11 13.75 28.03 -5.43
CA MET A 11 12.68 27.15 -4.98
C MET A 11 12.32 27.42 -3.52
N HIS A 12 11.06 27.78 -3.26
CA HIS A 12 10.50 28.06 -1.94
C HIS A 12 9.48 27.00 -1.48
N THR A 13 9.64 25.75 -1.91
CA THR A 13 8.76 24.67 -1.47
C THR A 13 9.31 23.98 -0.21
N PRO A 14 8.46 23.64 0.78
CA PRO A 14 8.89 22.87 1.94
C PRO A 14 9.10 21.38 1.62
N ILE A 15 8.48 20.87 0.54
CA ILE A 15 8.50 19.46 0.16
C ILE A 15 8.73 19.33 -1.35
N ILE A 16 9.56 18.36 -1.73
CA ILE A 16 9.80 17.92 -3.10
C ILE A 16 9.41 16.46 -3.19
N ALA A 17 8.55 16.13 -4.15
CA ALA A 17 8.03 14.79 -4.36
C ALA A 17 8.48 14.29 -5.74
N GLU A 18 9.44 13.37 -5.78
CA GLU A 18 10.06 12.91 -7.03
C GLU A 18 9.21 11.87 -7.77
N GLY A 19 8.32 12.34 -8.64
CA GLY A 19 7.54 11.44 -9.51
C GLY A 19 8.35 10.86 -10.67
N ALA A 20 9.32 11.62 -11.19
CA ALA A 20 10.22 11.17 -12.25
C ALA A 20 11.39 10.34 -11.67
N ASN A 21 12.11 9.61 -12.52
CA ASN A 21 13.33 8.90 -12.14
C ASN A 21 14.55 9.83 -12.20
N GLY A 22 15.26 9.97 -11.08
CA GLY A 22 16.46 10.79 -10.92
C GLY A 22 16.31 12.28 -11.29
N PRO A 23 15.24 12.99 -10.86
CA PRO A 23 15.06 14.39 -11.23
C PRO A 23 16.06 15.32 -10.52
N THR A 24 16.67 14.85 -9.44
CA THR A 24 17.52 15.62 -8.53
C THR A 24 18.96 15.09 -8.55
N THR A 25 19.94 15.98 -8.68
CA THR A 25 21.36 15.60 -8.61
C THR A 25 21.83 15.50 -7.16
N PRO A 26 22.93 14.76 -6.86
CA PRO A 26 23.48 14.69 -5.51
C PRO A 26 23.88 16.05 -4.92
N GLU A 27 24.36 16.99 -5.74
CA GLU A 27 24.66 18.36 -5.31
C GLU A 27 23.40 19.12 -4.92
N THR A 28 22.30 18.87 -5.64
CA THR A 28 21.00 19.47 -5.37
C THR A 28 20.41 18.96 -4.06
N ASP A 29 20.52 17.65 -3.82
CA ASP A 29 20.05 17.01 -2.60
C ASP A 29 20.71 17.63 -1.35
N LYS A 30 22.01 17.97 -1.43
CA LYS A 30 22.74 18.70 -0.38
C LYS A 30 22.18 20.09 -0.13
N ILE A 31 21.91 20.85 -1.19
CA ILE A 31 21.32 22.20 -1.09
C ILE A 31 19.92 22.12 -0.45
N PHE A 32 19.12 21.13 -0.79
CA PHE A 32 17.80 20.93 -0.20
C PHE A 32 17.89 20.57 1.29
N LEU A 33 18.84 19.71 1.65
CA LEU A 33 19.09 19.34 3.04
C LEU A 33 19.51 20.55 3.87
N GLU A 34 20.46 21.36 3.39
CA GLU A 34 20.90 22.60 4.06
C GLU A 34 19.76 23.61 4.26
N ARG A 35 18.76 23.58 3.36
CA ARG A 35 17.59 24.45 3.40
C ARG A 35 16.39 23.86 4.16
N ASN A 36 16.56 22.71 4.83
CA ASN A 36 15.50 21.97 5.51
C ASN A 36 14.29 21.65 4.59
N ILE A 37 14.54 21.40 3.30
CA ILE A 37 13.53 20.96 2.34
C ILE A 37 13.46 19.43 2.37
N VAL A 38 12.24 18.90 2.55
CA VAL A 38 12.01 17.45 2.60
C VAL A 38 11.92 16.90 1.17
N VAL A 39 12.77 15.94 0.81
CA VAL A 39 12.77 15.32 -0.53
C VAL A 39 12.29 13.88 -0.45
N ILE A 40 11.06 13.60 -0.90
CA ILE A 40 10.53 12.24 -1.01
C ILE A 40 11.13 11.60 -2.27
N PRO A 41 11.91 10.52 -2.14
CA PRO A 41 12.80 10.06 -3.19
C PRO A 41 12.01 9.27 -4.23
N ASP A 42 12.48 9.33 -5.47
CA ASP A 42 11.94 8.60 -6.61
C ASP A 42 11.82 7.09 -6.35
N LEU A 43 12.86 6.48 -5.76
CA LEU A 43 12.92 5.04 -5.42
C LEU A 43 11.72 4.56 -4.59
N TYR A 44 11.09 5.46 -3.83
CA TYR A 44 9.88 5.18 -3.07
C TYR A 44 8.63 5.74 -3.76
N LEU A 45 8.60 7.03 -4.08
CA LEU A 45 7.37 7.73 -4.44
C LEU A 45 6.75 7.22 -5.75
N ASN A 46 7.59 6.91 -6.74
CA ASN A 46 7.11 6.44 -8.04
C ASN A 46 6.93 4.91 -8.11
N ALA A 47 7.28 4.19 -7.05
CA ALA A 47 7.22 2.72 -6.97
C ALA A 47 5.79 2.16 -7.07
N GLY A 48 4.77 3.03 -6.95
CA GLY A 48 3.37 2.65 -7.12
C GLY A 48 3.08 2.05 -8.50
N GLY A 49 3.72 2.54 -9.56
CA GLY A 49 3.58 1.97 -10.90
C GLY A 49 4.03 0.51 -10.96
N VAL A 50 5.24 0.23 -10.47
CA VAL A 50 5.79 -1.14 -10.40
C VAL A 50 4.96 -2.04 -9.50
N THR A 51 4.43 -1.51 -8.40
CA THR A 51 3.57 -2.25 -7.46
C THR A 51 2.27 -2.72 -8.14
N VAL A 52 1.59 -1.84 -8.87
CA VAL A 52 0.35 -2.22 -9.57
C VAL A 52 0.64 -3.11 -10.78
N SER A 53 1.76 -2.92 -11.48
CA SER A 53 2.21 -3.86 -12.53
C SER A 53 2.49 -5.26 -11.98
N TYR A 54 2.99 -5.36 -10.74
CA TYR A 54 3.14 -6.65 -10.08
C TYR A 54 1.78 -7.32 -9.80
N PHE A 55 0.77 -6.55 -9.39
CA PHE A 55 -0.60 -7.08 -9.22
C PHE A 55 -1.22 -7.52 -10.55
N GLU A 56 -0.98 -6.77 -11.63
CA GLU A 56 -1.39 -7.16 -12.98
C GLU A 56 -0.75 -8.49 -13.40
N TRP A 57 0.56 -8.65 -13.16
CA TRP A 57 1.27 -9.89 -13.45
C TRP A 57 0.70 -11.07 -12.67
N LEU A 58 0.42 -10.91 -11.36
CA LEU A 58 -0.21 -11.94 -10.55
C LEU A 58 -1.61 -12.30 -11.05
N LYS A 59 -2.42 -11.32 -11.45
CA LYS A 59 -3.74 -11.57 -12.05
C LYS A 59 -3.61 -12.40 -13.32
N ASN A 60 -2.66 -12.06 -14.19
CA ASN A 60 -2.44 -12.76 -15.46
C ASN A 60 -2.03 -14.22 -15.24
N LEU A 61 -1.21 -14.51 -14.21
CA LEU A 61 -0.86 -15.88 -13.84
C LEU A 61 -2.04 -16.70 -13.29
N ASN A 62 -2.93 -16.05 -12.53
CA ASN A 62 -4.08 -16.73 -11.92
C ASN A 62 -5.24 -16.95 -12.89
N HIS A 63 -5.27 -16.24 -14.02
CA HIS A 63 -6.34 -16.29 -15.04
C HIS A 63 -7.76 -16.05 -14.51
N VAL A 64 -7.89 -15.46 -13.32
CA VAL A 64 -9.17 -15.23 -12.64
C VAL A 64 -9.19 -13.79 -12.12
N SER A 65 -10.34 -13.13 -12.27
CA SER A 65 -10.55 -11.81 -11.67
C SER A 65 -10.70 -11.94 -10.16
N TYR A 66 -10.01 -11.10 -9.39
CA TYR A 66 -10.08 -11.12 -7.93
C TYR A 66 -11.54 -11.01 -7.45
N GLY A 67 -11.90 -11.84 -6.47
CA GLY A 67 -13.23 -11.89 -5.88
C GLY A 67 -14.28 -12.67 -6.68
N HIS A 68 -14.08 -12.90 -7.98
CA HIS A 68 -15.10 -13.48 -8.87
C HIS A 68 -15.64 -14.84 -8.41
N LEU A 69 -14.76 -15.72 -7.91
CA LEU A 69 -15.15 -17.06 -7.46
C LEU A 69 -15.78 -17.09 -6.06
N ILE A 70 -15.59 -16.03 -5.27
CA ILE A 70 -15.90 -16.03 -3.83
C ILE A 70 -16.99 -15.03 -3.45
N PHE A 71 -17.34 -14.06 -4.31
CA PHE A 71 -18.25 -12.97 -3.94
C PHE A 71 -19.58 -13.42 -3.33
N LYS A 72 -20.25 -14.39 -3.96
CA LYS A 72 -21.52 -14.92 -3.45
C LYS A 72 -21.31 -15.68 -2.14
N TYR A 73 -20.23 -16.45 -2.03
CA TYR A 73 -19.92 -17.24 -0.85
C TYR A 73 -19.64 -16.32 0.35
N GLU A 74 -18.78 -15.32 0.19
CA GLU A 74 -18.47 -14.35 1.24
C GLU A 74 -19.69 -13.53 1.64
N ARG A 75 -20.49 -13.06 0.66
CA ARG A 75 -21.74 -12.36 0.95
C ARG A 75 -22.66 -13.18 1.86
N VAL A 76 -22.93 -14.42 1.47
CA VAL A 76 -23.82 -15.31 2.24
C VAL A 76 -23.21 -15.63 3.61
N SER A 77 -21.91 -15.90 3.68
CA SER A 77 -21.19 -16.15 4.93
C SER A 77 -21.31 -14.97 5.91
N ASN A 78 -21.14 -13.74 5.41
CA ASN A 78 -21.24 -12.53 6.22
C ASN A 78 -22.67 -12.30 6.74
N TYR A 79 -23.70 -12.52 5.93
CA TYR A 79 -25.09 -12.46 6.41
C TYR A 79 -25.37 -13.55 7.46
N ASN A 80 -24.88 -14.77 7.26
CA ASN A 80 -25.03 -15.84 8.23
C ASN A 80 -24.34 -15.51 9.56
N LEU A 81 -23.19 -14.84 9.52
CA LEU A 81 -22.49 -14.36 10.72
C LEU A 81 -23.32 -13.32 11.48
N LEU A 82 -23.88 -12.32 10.78
CA LEU A 82 -24.77 -11.33 11.40
C LEU A 82 -26.02 -11.98 12.00
N MET A 83 -26.61 -12.95 11.29
CA MET A 83 -27.76 -13.71 11.78
C MET A 83 -27.42 -14.53 13.03
N SER A 84 -26.28 -15.21 13.05
CA SER A 84 -25.83 -15.99 14.21
C SER A 84 -25.63 -15.10 15.46
N VAL A 85 -25.12 -13.88 15.29
CA VAL A 85 -25.02 -12.89 16.37
C VAL A 85 -26.40 -12.46 16.84
N GLN A 86 -27.31 -12.16 15.92
CA GLN A 86 -28.70 -11.81 16.24
C GLN A 86 -29.39 -12.92 17.05
N GLU A 87 -29.38 -14.16 16.54
CA GLU A 87 -30.00 -15.32 17.21
C GLU A 87 -29.41 -15.57 18.60
N SER A 88 -28.09 -15.40 18.75
CA SER A 88 -27.40 -15.57 20.05
C SER A 88 -27.83 -14.52 21.08
N LEU A 89 -28.02 -13.27 20.64
CA LEU A 89 -28.51 -12.19 21.51
C LEU A 89 -29.98 -12.41 21.87
N GLU A 90 -30.82 -12.73 20.90
CA GLU A 90 -32.24 -13.01 21.13
C GLU A 90 -32.44 -14.20 22.05
N GLY A 91 -31.67 -15.28 21.89
CA GLY A 91 -31.69 -16.42 22.80
C GLY A 91 -31.32 -16.07 24.24
N LYS A 92 -30.41 -15.10 24.45
CA LYS A 92 -29.95 -14.68 25.78
C LYS A 92 -30.86 -13.64 26.44
N PHE A 93 -31.48 -12.75 25.68
CA PHE A 93 -32.32 -11.63 26.17
C PHE A 93 -33.84 -11.87 26.01
N GLY A 94 -34.22 -13.05 25.53
CA GLY A 94 -35.49 -13.39 24.87
C GLY A 94 -36.80 -13.45 25.65
N LYS A 95 -37.02 -12.57 26.65
CA LYS A 95 -38.39 -12.27 27.16
C LYS A 95 -38.64 -10.80 27.50
N HIS A 96 -37.60 -10.02 27.76
CA HIS A 96 -37.73 -8.59 28.11
C HIS A 96 -37.04 -7.65 27.09
N GLY A 97 -36.18 -8.19 26.21
CA GLY A 97 -35.34 -7.39 25.31
C GLY A 97 -35.90 -7.10 23.91
N GLY A 98 -37.01 -7.72 23.50
CA GLY A 98 -37.55 -7.59 22.14
C GLY A 98 -36.65 -8.21 21.05
N THR A 99 -37.00 -7.96 19.78
CA THR A 99 -36.21 -8.38 18.61
C THR A 99 -34.97 -7.51 18.45
N VAL A 100 -33.79 -8.11 18.26
CA VAL A 100 -32.53 -7.36 18.10
C VAL A 100 -32.13 -7.42 16.63
N SER A 101 -32.35 -6.34 15.88
CA SER A 101 -31.96 -6.29 14.47
C SER A 101 -30.47 -5.98 14.32
N ILE A 102 -29.69 -6.97 13.89
CA ILE A 102 -28.29 -6.76 13.51
C ILE A 102 -28.22 -6.59 12.00
N VAL A 103 -27.99 -5.34 11.56
CA VAL A 103 -27.83 -4.99 10.14
C VAL A 103 -26.44 -4.43 9.87
N SER A 104 -25.95 -4.66 8.66
CA SER A 104 -24.72 -4.03 8.17
C SER A 104 -24.86 -2.52 8.08
N THR A 105 -23.80 -1.80 8.46
CA THR A 105 -23.68 -0.38 8.14
C THR A 105 -23.48 -0.19 6.64
N ALA A 106 -23.67 1.04 6.13
CA ALA A 106 -23.44 1.34 4.71
C ALA A 106 -22.02 0.94 4.25
N GLU A 107 -20.99 1.23 5.06
CA GLU A 107 -19.60 0.88 4.75
C GLU A 107 -19.35 -0.64 4.69
N ILE A 108 -19.99 -1.40 5.59
CA ILE A 108 -19.90 -2.87 5.59
C ILE A 108 -20.70 -3.45 4.43
N GLN A 109 -21.84 -2.83 4.10
CA GLN A 109 -22.69 -3.28 3.00
C GLN A 109 -21.96 -3.22 1.66
N ASP A 110 -21.16 -2.18 1.44
CA ASP A 110 -20.34 -2.04 0.22
C ASP A 110 -19.25 -3.13 0.14
N ARG A 111 -18.79 -3.64 1.29
CA ARG A 111 -17.72 -4.65 1.39
C ARG A 111 -18.23 -6.06 1.69
N ILE A 112 -19.56 -6.25 1.77
CA ILE A 112 -20.16 -7.50 2.26
C ILE A 112 -19.86 -8.69 1.37
N SER A 113 -19.62 -8.44 0.07
CA SER A 113 -19.30 -9.49 -0.88
C SER A 113 -17.81 -9.79 -0.95
N GLY A 114 -16.96 -9.08 -0.20
CA GLY A 114 -15.50 -9.21 -0.30
C GLY A 114 -14.84 -8.14 -1.15
N ALA A 115 -13.53 -8.26 -1.31
CA ALA A 115 -12.72 -7.32 -2.06
C ALA A 115 -12.77 -7.62 -3.56
N SER A 116 -13.15 -6.62 -4.36
CA SER A 116 -12.99 -6.65 -5.82
C SER A 116 -11.54 -6.40 -6.23
N GLU A 117 -11.22 -6.62 -7.50
CA GLU A 117 -9.90 -6.25 -8.06
C GLU A 117 -9.52 -4.80 -7.78
N LYS A 118 -10.46 -3.86 -7.93
CA LYS A 118 -10.23 -2.45 -7.59
C LYS A 118 -9.85 -2.27 -6.13
N ASP A 119 -10.54 -2.96 -5.23
CA ASP A 119 -10.30 -2.86 -3.79
C ASP A 119 -8.95 -3.46 -3.42
N ILE A 120 -8.57 -4.59 -4.04
CA ILE A 120 -7.26 -5.21 -3.86
C ILE A 120 -6.14 -4.29 -4.34
N VAL A 121 -6.28 -3.68 -5.52
CA VAL A 121 -5.27 -2.76 -6.05
C VAL A 121 -5.11 -1.55 -5.14
N HIS A 122 -6.21 -0.91 -4.73
CA HIS A 122 -6.17 0.28 -3.89
C HIS A 122 -5.61 -0.03 -2.49
N SER A 123 -6.14 -1.06 -1.81
CA SER A 123 -5.70 -1.42 -0.46
C SER A 123 -4.28 -1.99 -0.44
N GLY A 124 -3.92 -2.82 -1.42
CA GLY A 124 -2.59 -3.40 -1.57
C GLY A 124 -1.53 -2.34 -1.85
N LEU A 125 -1.83 -1.37 -2.72
CA LEU A 125 -0.94 -0.23 -2.97
C LEU A 125 -0.78 0.63 -1.71
N ALA A 126 -1.88 1.02 -1.06
CA ALA A 126 -1.82 1.82 0.16
C ALA A 126 -1.00 1.14 1.27
N TYR A 127 -1.24 -0.15 1.50
CA TYR A 127 -0.49 -0.94 2.48
C TYR A 127 1.00 -0.99 2.15
N THR A 128 1.37 -1.22 0.88
CA THR A 128 2.77 -1.30 0.45
C THR A 128 3.49 0.02 0.64
N MET A 129 2.84 1.13 0.28
CA MET A 129 3.40 2.48 0.42
C MET A 129 3.56 2.86 1.90
N GLU A 130 2.55 2.64 2.72
CA GLU A 130 2.59 2.92 4.16
C GLU A 130 3.69 2.11 4.86
N ARG A 131 3.74 0.79 4.59
CA ARG A 131 4.74 -0.10 5.16
C ARG A 131 6.16 0.33 4.78
N SER A 132 6.37 0.72 3.53
CA SER A 132 7.69 1.14 3.04
C SER A 132 8.09 2.49 3.61
N THR A 133 7.15 3.43 3.79
CA THR A 133 7.41 4.74 4.41
C THR A 133 8.04 4.59 5.80
N ARG A 134 7.52 3.68 6.62
CA ARG A 134 8.02 3.45 8.00
C ARG A 134 9.46 2.97 8.04
N GLN A 135 9.99 2.42 6.94
CA GLN A 135 11.35 1.91 6.84
C GLN A 135 12.35 2.95 6.29
N ILE A 136 11.87 4.13 5.87
CA ILE A 136 12.67 5.14 5.18
C ILE A 136 12.74 6.40 6.08
N MET A 137 13.65 6.37 7.05
CA MET A 137 13.95 7.51 7.92
C MET A 137 15.18 8.23 7.35
N TYR A 138 15.02 9.47 6.86
CA TYR A 138 15.95 10.19 5.96
C TYR A 138 15.95 9.67 4.53
N LEU A 139 15.18 10.38 3.72
CA LEU A 139 14.42 9.85 2.60
C LEU A 139 15.24 9.10 1.55
N ARG A 140 16.28 9.68 0.95
CA ARG A 140 17.02 9.01 -0.13
C ARG A 140 17.99 7.93 0.38
N ILE A 141 18.85 8.27 1.33
CA ILE A 141 19.90 7.35 1.82
C ILE A 141 19.27 6.13 2.50
N ALA A 142 18.21 6.30 3.30
CA ALA A 142 17.56 5.17 3.95
C ALA A 142 16.85 4.25 2.96
N ALA A 143 16.29 4.80 1.87
CA ALA A 143 15.72 3.98 0.81
C ALA A 143 16.80 3.09 0.15
N TYR A 144 17.99 3.63 -0.11
CA TYR A 144 19.13 2.85 -0.60
C TYR A 144 19.64 1.82 0.41
N VAL A 145 19.77 2.17 1.69
CA VAL A 145 20.20 1.22 2.74
C VAL A 145 19.26 0.03 2.81
N ASN A 146 17.95 0.27 2.83
CA ASN A 146 16.94 -0.79 2.85
C ASN A 146 16.98 -1.66 1.57
N ALA A 147 17.16 -1.03 0.41
CA ALA A 147 17.30 -1.76 -0.85
C ALA A 147 18.55 -2.67 -0.86
N ILE A 148 19.70 -2.13 -0.45
CA ILE A 148 20.97 -2.87 -0.37
C ILE A 148 20.85 -4.03 0.61
N GLU A 149 20.26 -3.82 1.79
CA GLU A 149 20.08 -4.87 2.80
C GLU A 149 19.25 -6.04 2.28
N LYS A 150 18.12 -5.75 1.60
CA LYS A 150 17.26 -6.77 0.99
C LYS A 150 17.97 -7.56 -0.10
N VAL A 151 18.66 -6.86 -1.00
CA VAL A 151 19.41 -7.50 -2.10
C VAL A 151 20.55 -8.35 -1.53
N PHE A 152 21.34 -7.78 -0.62
CA PHE A 152 22.46 -8.46 0.04
C PHE A 152 22.03 -9.76 0.71
N LYS A 153 20.90 -9.75 1.43
CA LYS A 153 20.37 -10.95 2.09
C LYS A 153 20.15 -12.10 1.10
N VAL A 154 19.57 -11.81 -0.07
CA VAL A 154 19.34 -12.83 -1.10
C VAL A 154 20.66 -13.39 -1.63
N TYR A 155 21.63 -12.53 -1.93
CA TYR A 155 22.95 -12.99 -2.39
C TYR A 155 23.71 -13.80 -1.34
N ASN A 156 23.60 -13.40 -0.08
CA ASN A 156 24.26 -14.09 1.04
C ASN A 156 23.67 -15.49 1.29
N GLU A 157 22.36 -15.66 1.10
CA GLU A 157 21.67 -16.96 1.30
C GLU A 157 21.78 -17.87 0.07
N ALA A 158 21.74 -17.33 -1.15
CA ALA A 158 21.73 -18.13 -2.38
C ALA A 158 23.13 -18.62 -2.82
N GLY A 159 24.20 -18.07 -2.24
CA GLY A 159 25.54 -18.17 -2.81
C GLY A 159 25.70 -17.21 -3.99
N MET A 160 26.88 -16.60 -4.13
CA MET A 160 27.12 -15.51 -5.08
C MET A 160 27.02 -15.95 -6.55
N THR A 161 27.26 -17.23 -6.84
CA THR A 161 27.25 -17.84 -8.17
C THR A 161 27.05 -19.34 -8.05
N PHE A 162 26.54 -19.99 -9.10
CA PHE A 162 26.66 -21.44 -9.26
C PHE A 162 28.15 -21.80 -9.39
N THR A 163 28.78 -22.16 -8.27
CA THR A 163 30.11 -22.81 -8.22
C THR A 163 29.95 -24.29 -7.98
#